data_AF-A0A2M4DAK5-F1
#
_entry.id   AF-A0A2M4DAK5-F1
#
_cell.length_a   1.000
_cell.length_b   1.000
_cell.length_c   1.000
_cell.angle_alpha   90.00
_cell.angle_beta   90.00
_cell.angle_gamma   90.00
#
_symmetry.space_group_name_H-M   'P 1'
#
loop_
_entity.id
_entity.type
_entity.pdbx_description
1 polymer ?
#
loop_
_entity_poly.entity_id
_entity_poly.type
_entity_poly.pdbx_seq_one_letter_code
_entity_poly.pdbx_strand_id
1 'polypeptide(L)'
;MKINLGLRRAFIWTFIIADVNTAIIGADFLAHYDLLVDLKRKRLLDQVTSLESPGSVQEAEHCNIRSFSLEVPYGDLLAEFPTLTATMPPGKGSSTTTVLHIITTGQPVSSRPR
;
A
#
# COMPACT_ATOMS: atom_id res chain seq x y z
N MET A 1 -1.30 -15.95 -14.79
CA MET A 1 -0.54 -16.95 -14.02
C MET A 1 -1.52 -17.82 -13.24
N LYS A 2 -1.25 -19.11 -13.02
CA LYS A 2 -2.16 -20.02 -12.32
C LYS A 2 -1.66 -20.28 -10.90
N ILE A 3 -2.53 -20.09 -9.90
CA ILE A 3 -2.25 -20.39 -8.49
C ILE A 3 -3.08 -21.59 -8.02
N ASN A 4 -2.50 -22.41 -7.14
CA ASN A 4 -3.18 -23.52 -6.50
C ASN A 4 -3.28 -23.23 -4.99
N LEU A 5 -4.51 -23.13 -4.49
CA LEU A 5 -4.81 -22.87 -3.09
C LEU A 5 -5.29 -24.12 -2.33
N GLY A 6 -5.19 -25.31 -2.94
CA GLY A 6 -5.68 -26.56 -2.34
C GLY A 6 -7.18 -26.79 -2.49
N LEU A 7 -7.90 -25.90 -3.18
CA LEU A 7 -9.37 -25.91 -3.33
C LEU A 7 -9.84 -26.68 -4.58
N ARG A 8 -8.99 -27.56 -5.13
CA ARG A 8 -9.29 -28.44 -6.28
C ARG A 8 -9.86 -27.74 -7.53
N ARG A 9 -9.60 -26.44 -7.70
CA ARG A 9 -9.91 -25.68 -8.91
C ARG A 9 -8.78 -24.75 -9.34
N ALA A 10 -8.83 -24.31 -10.59
CA ALA A 10 -7.84 -23.40 -11.15
C ALA A 10 -8.21 -21.95 -10.87
N PHE A 11 -7.25 -21.20 -10.31
CA PHE A 11 -7.36 -19.75 -10.16
C PHE A 11 -6.36 -19.09 -11.12
N ILE A 12 -6.86 -18.39 -12.12
CA ILE A 12 -6.07 -17.77 -13.20
C ILE A 12 -6.18 -16.26 -13.08
N TRP A 13 -5.11 -15.62 -12.61
CA TRP A 13 -5.11 -14.18 -12.34
C TRP A 13 -3.88 -13.50 -12.94
N THR A 14 -4.01 -12.20 -13.18
CA THR A 14 -2.89 -11.34 -13.55
C THR A 14 -2.28 -10.77 -12.27
N PHE A 15 -1.18 -11.34 -11.83
CA PHE A 15 -0.45 -10.87 -10.64
C PHE A 15 0.60 -9.84 -11.03
N ILE A 16 0.87 -8.93 -10.09
CA ILE A 16 1.98 -7.97 -10.17
C ILE A 16 3.21 -8.65 -9.57
N ILE A 17 4.34 -8.59 -10.27
CA ILE A 17 5.63 -9.03 -9.74
C ILE A 17 6.22 -7.86 -8.97
N ALA A 18 6.44 -8.07 -7.67
CA ALA A 18 7.01 -7.08 -6.76
C ALA A 18 8.17 -7.71 -5.98
N ASP A 19 9.13 -6.89 -5.58
CA ASP A 19 10.23 -7.29 -4.70
C ASP A 19 9.72 -7.36 -3.24
N VAL A 20 9.12 -8.51 -2.90
CA VAL A 20 8.54 -8.77 -1.57
C VAL A 20 8.93 -10.17 -1.10
N ASN A 21 9.22 -10.31 0.20
CA ASN A 21 9.64 -11.58 0.79
C ASN A 21 8.53 -12.64 0.79
N THR A 22 7.27 -12.22 0.84
CA THR A 22 6.10 -13.10 0.90
C THR A 22 5.06 -12.67 -0.13
N ALA A 23 4.49 -13.64 -0.86
CA ALA A 23 3.42 -13.38 -1.82
C ALA A 23 2.15 -12.88 -1.13
N ILE A 24 1.51 -11.85 -1.71
CA ILE A 24 0.31 -11.21 -1.17
C ILE A 24 -0.87 -11.49 -2.10
N ILE A 25 -2.00 -11.92 -1.52
CA ILE A 25 -3.28 -12.05 -2.23
C ILE A 25 -4.19 -10.90 -1.80
N GLY A 26 -4.65 -10.11 -2.77
CA GLY A 26 -5.56 -9.00 -2.54
C GLY A 26 -7.01 -9.42 -2.34
N ALA A 27 -7.80 -8.51 -1.76
CA ALA A 27 -9.23 -8.70 -1.57
C ALA A 27 -10.01 -8.75 -2.90
N ASP A 28 -9.48 -8.13 -3.96
CA ASP A 28 -9.98 -8.18 -5.33
C ASP A 28 -9.99 -9.61 -5.88
N PHE A 29 -8.89 -10.34 -5.72
CA PHE A 29 -8.78 -11.75 -6.08
C PHE A 29 -9.77 -12.62 -5.28
N LEU A 30 -9.84 -12.39 -3.95
CA LEU A 30 -10.73 -13.15 -3.07
C LEU A 30 -12.20 -12.94 -3.47
N ALA A 31 -12.60 -11.70 -3.71
CA ALA A 31 -13.96 -11.35 -4.13
C ALA A 31 -14.29 -11.91 -5.51
N HIS A 32 -13.36 -11.85 -6.47
CA HIS A 32 -13.58 -12.37 -7.82
C HIS A 32 -13.86 -13.88 -7.82
N TYR A 33 -13.22 -14.63 -6.93
CA TYR A 33 -13.33 -16.09 -6.88
C TYR A 33 -14.28 -16.63 -5.82
N ASP A 34 -14.97 -15.74 -5.10
CA ASP A 34 -15.88 -16.04 -3.99
C ASP A 34 -15.20 -16.86 -2.89
N LEU A 35 -14.02 -16.38 -2.48
CA LEU A 35 -13.21 -16.97 -1.43
C LEU A 35 -13.39 -16.20 -0.12
N LEU A 36 -13.67 -16.93 0.97
CA LEU A 36 -13.90 -16.35 2.29
C LEU A 36 -12.78 -16.76 3.27
N VAL A 37 -12.17 -15.76 3.90
CA VAL A 37 -11.12 -15.98 4.91
C VAL A 37 -11.77 -16.11 6.30
N ASP A 38 -11.69 -17.30 6.89
CA ASP A 38 -12.14 -17.57 8.26
C ASP A 38 -10.92 -17.55 9.19
N LEU A 39 -10.63 -16.37 9.76
CA LEU A 39 -9.51 -16.17 10.67
C LEU A 39 -9.65 -16.98 11.96
N LYS A 40 -10.88 -17.17 12.45
CA LYS A 40 -11.15 -17.89 13.70
C LYS A 40 -10.77 -19.36 13.59
N ARG A 41 -11.10 -19.98 12.46
CA ARG A 41 -10.76 -21.39 12.18
C ARG A 41 -9.48 -21.56 11.38
N LYS A 42 -8.81 -20.46 11.03
CA LYS A 42 -7.57 -20.42 10.25
C LYS A 42 -7.73 -21.21 8.95
N ARG A 43 -8.72 -20.86 8.14
CA ARG A 43 -9.00 -21.54 6.87
C ARG A 43 -9.46 -20.58 5.79
N LEU A 44 -9.24 -20.97 4.55
CA LEU A 44 -9.78 -20.34 3.36
C LEU A 44 -10.92 -21.20 2.83
N LEU A 45 -12.10 -20.60 2.69
CA LEU A 45 -13.31 -21.27 2.20
C LEU A 45 -13.57 -20.88 0.75
N ASP A 46 -13.92 -21.86 -0.07
CA ASP A 46 -14.45 -21.64 -1.41
C ASP A 46 -15.98 -21.73 -1.35
N GLN A 47 -16.68 -20.62 -1.57
CA GLN A 47 -18.13 -20.60 -1.53
C GLN A 47 -18.78 -21.32 -2.72
N VAL A 48 -18.05 -21.48 -3.83
CA VAL A 48 -18.56 -22.16 -5.04
C VAL A 48 -18.53 -23.67 -4.86
N THR A 49 -17.45 -24.22 -4.31
CA THR A 49 -17.29 -25.67 -4.17
C THR A 49 -17.50 -26.18 -2.75
N SER A 50 -17.69 -25.29 -1.76
CA SER A 50 -17.73 -25.60 -0.33
C SER A 50 -16.49 -26.34 0.18
N LEU A 51 -15.38 -26.26 -0.55
CA LEU A 51 -14.10 -26.83 -0.13
C LEU A 51 -13.37 -25.82 0.74
N GLU A 52 -12.48 -26.34 1.58
CA GLU A 52 -11.67 -25.53 2.45
C GLU A 52 -10.20 -25.90 2.33
N SER A 53 -9.36 -24.91 2.57
CA SER A 53 -7.92 -25.07 2.65
C SER A 53 -7.45 -24.57 4.01
N PRO A 54 -6.66 -25.36 4.76
CA PRO A 54 -6.14 -24.94 6.05
C PRO A 54 -5.14 -23.80 5.85
N GLY A 55 -5.21 -22.82 6.73
CA GLY A 55 -4.28 -21.71 6.82
C GLY A 55 -3.62 -21.64 8.19
N SER A 56 -2.60 -20.81 8.31
CA SER A 56 -1.98 -20.45 9.58
C SER A 56 -1.91 -18.93 9.70
N VAL A 57 -2.05 -18.43 10.92
CA VAL A 57 -1.79 -17.03 11.24
C VAL A 57 -0.33 -16.96 11.65
N GLN A 58 0.45 -16.15 10.94
CA GLN A 58 1.85 -15.89 11.25
C GLN A 58 2.01 -14.40 11.51
N GLU A 59 2.80 -14.06 12.52
CA GLU A 59 3.30 -12.69 12.63
C GLU A 59 4.24 -12.48 11.46
N ALA A 60 3.87 -11.53 10.61
CA ALA A 60 4.71 -11.17 9.49
C ALA A 60 5.48 -9.92 9.90
N GLU A 61 6.81 -9.96 9.76
CA GLU A 61 7.68 -8.80 9.84
C GLU A 61 7.49 -7.92 8.59
N HIS A 62 6.24 -7.52 8.32
CA HIS A 62 6.02 -6.51 7.31
C HIS A 62 6.44 -5.18 7.90
N CYS A 63 7.42 -4.55 7.25
CA CYS A 63 7.72 -3.15 7.47
C CYS A 63 6.39 -2.38 7.39
N ASN A 64 6.11 -1.59 8.42
CA ASN A 64 4.99 -0.65 8.43
C ASN A 64 4.87 -0.01 7.04
N ILE A 65 3.67 0.08 6.46
CA ILE A 65 3.48 0.67 5.12
C ILE A 65 3.95 2.12 5.21
N ARG A 66 5.17 2.37 4.72
CA ARG A 66 5.80 3.70 4.68
C ARG A 66 5.81 4.14 3.22
N SER A 67 5.58 5.43 2.99
CA SER A 67 5.73 6.04 1.67
C SER A 67 7.20 6.20 1.25
N PHE A 68 8.15 5.86 2.14
CA PHE A 68 9.59 6.00 1.95
C PHE A 68 10.35 4.86 2.64
N SER A 69 11.53 4.52 2.13
CA SER A 69 12.46 3.59 2.77
C SER A 69 13.27 4.30 3.87
N LEU A 70 13.62 3.60 4.95
CA LEU A 70 14.52 4.10 5.98
C LEU A 70 16.00 4.05 5.56
N GLU A 71 16.32 3.33 4.48
CA GLU A 71 17.68 3.16 3.98
C GLU A 71 18.16 4.35 3.12
N VAL A 72 17.30 5.34 2.90
CA VAL A 72 17.66 6.57 2.18
C VAL A 72 18.30 7.59 3.15
N PRO A 73 19.16 8.50 2.67
CA PRO A 73 19.87 9.46 3.52
C PRO A 73 19.00 10.32 4.44
N TYR A 74 17.71 10.44 4.14
CA TYR A 74 16.74 11.27 4.87
C TYR A 74 15.66 10.43 5.59
N GLY A 75 15.84 9.12 5.70
CA GLY A 75 14.87 8.21 6.30
C GLY A 75 14.50 8.63 7.73
N ASP A 76 15.50 8.94 8.55
CA ASP A 76 15.29 9.36 9.94
C ASP A 76 14.55 10.71 10.03
N LEU A 77 14.89 11.66 9.15
CA LEU A 77 14.23 12.96 9.09
C LEU A 77 12.76 12.82 8.70
N LEU A 78 12.45 12.00 7.71
CA LEU A 78 11.08 11.74 7.28
C LEU A 78 10.26 10.99 8.34
N ALA A 79 10.92 10.20 9.19
CA ALA A 79 10.30 9.54 10.32
C ALA A 79 9.94 10.51 11.45
N GLU A 80 10.68 11.60 11.63
CA GLU A 80 10.38 12.67 12.61
C GLU A 80 9.12 13.47 12.24
N PHE A 81 8.77 13.54 10.94
CA PHE A 81 7.61 14.29 10.43
C PHE A 81 6.59 13.37 9.73
N PRO A 82 5.88 12.50 10.47
CA PRO A 82 4.92 11.56 9.89
C PRO A 82 3.73 12.24 9.20
N THR A 83 3.42 13.50 9.55
CA THR A 83 2.38 14.29 8.87
C THR A 83 2.70 14.61 7.42
N LEU A 84 3.98 14.65 7.03
CA LEU A 84 4.40 14.88 5.65
C LEU A 84 4.29 13.62 4.79
N THR A 85 4.40 12.44 5.42
CA THR A 85 4.54 11.15 4.75
C THR A 85 3.28 10.27 4.88
N ALA A 86 2.37 10.65 5.79
CA ALA A 86 1.06 10.03 5.92
C ALA A 86 0.25 10.17 4.63
N THR A 87 -0.25 9.05 4.11
CA THR A 87 -1.20 9.06 3.00
C THR A 87 -2.49 9.71 3.48
N MET A 88 -2.78 10.92 2.99
CA MET A 88 -4.08 11.54 3.21
C MET A 88 -5.19 10.68 2.58
N PRO A 89 -6.35 10.53 3.23
CA PRO A 89 -7.49 9.87 2.61
C PRO A 89 -7.81 10.52 1.25
N PRO A 90 -8.12 9.73 0.21
CA PRO A 90 -8.53 10.28 -1.07
C PRO A 90 -9.76 11.20 -0.87
N GLY A 91 -9.66 12.45 -1.31
CA GLY A 91 -10.74 13.45 -1.21
C GLY A 91 -10.53 14.55 -0.17
N LYS A 92 -9.50 14.48 0.69
CA LYS A 92 -9.15 15.61 1.56
C LYS A 92 -8.32 16.63 0.78
N GLY A 93 -8.98 17.54 0.07
CA GLY A 93 -8.32 18.71 -0.49
C GLY A 93 -7.74 19.54 0.67
N SER A 94 -6.42 19.65 0.76
CA SER A 94 -5.82 20.58 1.71
C SER A 94 -6.13 22.00 1.22
N SER A 95 -6.94 22.74 1.98
CA SER A 95 -7.05 24.19 1.82
C SER A 95 -5.76 24.82 2.36
N THR A 96 -4.65 24.63 1.66
CA THR A 96 -3.39 25.26 2.06
C THR A 96 -3.43 26.68 1.54
N THR A 97 -3.72 27.64 2.42
CA THR A 97 -3.30 29.03 2.21
C THR A 97 -1.77 29.02 2.29
N THR A 98 -1.12 28.71 1.18
CA THR A 98 0.33 28.71 1.07
C THR A 98 0.78 30.17 1.14
N VAL A 99 1.35 30.57 2.28
CA VAL A 99 2.03 31.86 2.41
C VAL A 99 3.49 31.64 2.05
N LEU A 100 3.88 32.06 0.84
CA LEU A 100 5.26 32.03 0.40
C LEU A 100 6.00 33.23 0.99
N HIS A 101 6.85 32.99 1.99
CA HIS A 101 7.71 34.02 2.57
C HIS A 101 9.08 34.02 1.87
N ILE A 102 9.22 34.81 0.81
CA ILE A 102 10.52 35.05 0.17
C ILE A 102 11.21 36.18 0.94
N ILE A 103 12.28 35.86 1.67
CA ILE A 103 13.15 36.88 2.25
C ILE A 103 14.10 37.35 1.16
N THR A 104 13.88 38.57 0.65
CA THR A 104 14.82 39.21 -0.29
C THR A 104 15.74 40.15 0.47
N THR A 105 17.05 39.94 0.38
CA THR A 105 18.07 40.90 0.83
C THR A 105 18.64 41.62 -0.39
N GLY A 106 18.10 42.80 -0.71
CA GLY A 106 18.55 43.61 -1.84
C GLY A 106 17.51 44.60 -2.35
N GLN A 107 17.92 45.53 -3.22
CA GLN A 107 17.00 46.48 -3.85
C GLN A 107 16.16 45.79 -4.95
N PRO A 108 14.86 46.12 -5.10
CA PRO A 108 14.02 45.52 -6.12
C PRO A 108 14.56 45.80 -7.53
N VAL A 109 14.68 44.75 -8.35
CA VAL A 109 15.15 44.87 -9.75
C VAL A 109 13.96 44.71 -10.68
N SER A 110 13.76 45.69 -11.57
CA SER A 110 12.72 45.65 -12.60
C SER A 110 13.26 45.02 -13.90
N SER A 111 12.47 44.17 -14.55
CA SER A 111 12.72 43.74 -15.93
C SER A 111 11.47 43.93 -16.79
N ARG A 112 11.65 44.27 -18.07
CA ARG A 112 10.54 44.37 -19.03
C ARG A 112 10.38 43.05 -19.79
N PRO A 113 9.14 42.62 -20.07
CA PRO A 113 8.89 41.45 -20.91
C PRO A 113 9.47 41.67 -22.31
N ARG A 114 10.00 40.58 -22.89
CA ARG A 114 10.54 40.56 -24.26
C ARG A 114 9.44 40.36 -25.30
#